data_AF-A0A7C4YY40-F1
#
_entry.id   AF-A0A7C4YY40-F1
#
_cell.length_a   1.000
_cell.length_b   1.000
_cell.length_c   1.000
_cell.angle_alpha   90.00
_cell.angle_beta   90.00
_cell.angle_gamma   90.00
#
_symmetry.space_group_name_H-M   'P 1'
#
loop_
_entity.id
_entity.type
_entity.pdbx_description
1 polymer ?
#
loop_
_entity_poly.entity_id
_entity_poly.type
_entity_poly.pdbx_seq_one_letter_code
_entity_poly.pdbx_strand_id
1 'polypeptide(L)'
;MPSGYDIILVLKLAVAAVTLILLCALLAVARGNVRLHGRLNIVFFVLTMTAVLIFEALLRIGPLVEPGWSVTKGWTPGQMLALRVHLCFVIPLMLVLPAMLFTGLRRWRRVHLPLAVIFSILWVGMLVTGIGLLPHAP
;
A
#
# COMPACT_ATOMS: atom_id res chain seq x y z
N MET A 1 -15.39 -10.76 -15.35
CA MET A 1 -14.27 -10.12 -14.62
C MET A 1 -13.75 -11.05 -13.52
N PRO A 2 -12.48 -10.95 -13.10
CA PRO A 2 -11.99 -11.69 -11.93
C PRO A 2 -12.85 -11.39 -10.69
N SER A 3 -12.93 -12.34 -9.76
CA SER A 3 -13.71 -12.15 -8.54
C SER A 3 -13.03 -11.13 -7.62
N GLY A 4 -13.79 -10.56 -6.68
CA GLY A 4 -13.22 -9.71 -5.64
C GLY A 4 -12.10 -10.39 -4.85
N TYR A 5 -12.24 -11.69 -4.58
CA TYR A 5 -11.24 -12.49 -3.87
C TYR A 5 -9.94 -12.64 -4.66
N ASP A 6 -10.02 -12.86 -5.97
CA ASP A 6 -8.84 -12.96 -6.84
C ASP A 6 -8.06 -11.64 -6.84
N ILE A 7 -8.78 -10.51 -6.91
CA ILE A 7 -8.17 -9.17 -6.88
C ILE A 7 -7.45 -8.94 -5.55
N ILE A 8 -8.08 -9.29 -4.41
CA ILE A 8 -7.45 -9.15 -3.09
C ILE A 8 -6.25 -10.07 -2.95
N LEU A 9 -6.30 -11.30 -3.48
CA LEU A 9 -5.15 -12.22 -3.46
C LEU A 9 -3.96 -11.62 -4.21
N VAL A 10 -4.18 -11.11 -5.43
CA VAL A 10 -3.14 -10.43 -6.22
C VAL A 10 -2.60 -9.21 -5.48
N LEU A 11 -3.46 -8.41 -4.85
CA LEU A 11 -3.04 -7.25 -4.07
C LEU A 11 -2.19 -7.64 -2.86
N LYS A 12 -2.50 -8.74 -2.16
CA LYS A 12 -1.66 -9.25 -1.06
C LYS A 12 -0.27 -9.66 -1.53
N LEU A 13 -0.18 -10.36 -2.66
CA LEU A 13 1.10 -10.74 -3.26
C LEU A 13 1.91 -9.49 -3.68
N ALA A 14 1.25 -8.52 -4.30
CA ALA A 14 1.87 -7.24 -4.65
C ALA A 14 2.40 -6.50 -3.42
N VAL A 15 1.60 -6.40 -2.34
CA VAL A 15 1.99 -5.77 -1.07
C VAL A 15 3.18 -6.50 -0.43
N ALA A 16 3.20 -7.83 -0.46
CA ALA A 16 4.32 -8.62 0.04
C ALA A 16 5.60 -8.33 -0.77
N ALA A 17 5.51 -8.30 -2.10
CA ALA A 17 6.64 -8.00 -2.98
C ALA A 17 7.21 -6.59 -2.74
N VAL A 18 6.37 -5.56 -2.66
CA VAL A 18 6.85 -4.19 -2.38
C VAL A 18 7.39 -4.04 -0.96
N THR A 19 6.89 -4.83 0.00
CA THR A 19 7.47 -4.90 1.36
C THR A 19 8.89 -5.45 1.32
N LEU A 20 9.16 -6.48 0.52
CA LEU A 20 10.53 -6.98 0.35
C LEU A 20 11.45 -5.91 -0.24
N ILE A 21 10.98 -5.15 -1.24
CA ILE A 21 11.75 -4.03 -1.82
C ILE A 21 12.05 -2.97 -0.75
N LEU A 22 11.05 -2.61 0.08
CA LEU A 22 11.23 -1.69 1.19
C LEU A 22 12.28 -2.19 2.19
N LEU A 23 12.23 -3.47 2.58
CA LEU A 23 13.24 -4.07 3.46
C LEU A 23 14.64 -4.01 2.85
N CYS A 24 14.79 -4.32 1.55
CA CYS A 24 16.05 -4.13 0.84
C CYS A 24 16.53 -2.67 0.85
N ALA A 25 15.61 -1.69 0.72
CA ALA A 25 15.93 -0.27 0.78
C ALA A 25 16.39 0.16 2.17
N LEU A 26 15.81 -0.40 3.24
CA LEU A 26 16.23 -0.18 4.62
C LEU A 26 17.61 -0.80 4.89
N LEU A 27 17.86 -2.02 4.40
CA LEU A 27 19.18 -2.65 4.49
C LEU A 27 20.25 -1.87 3.73
N ALA A 28 19.90 -1.30 2.57
CA ALA A 28 20.82 -0.47 1.80
C ALA A 28 21.28 0.77 2.58
N VAL A 29 20.36 1.47 3.26
CA VAL A 29 20.74 2.64 4.09
C VAL A 29 21.46 2.24 5.36
N ALA A 30 21.11 1.10 5.98
CA ALA A 30 21.84 0.56 7.13
C ALA A 30 23.31 0.23 6.80
N ARG A 31 23.59 -0.16 5.56
CA ARG A 31 24.95 -0.38 5.03
C ARG A 31 25.63 0.89 4.50
N GLY A 32 25.02 2.06 4.69
CA GLY A 32 25.55 3.34 4.21
C GLY A 32 25.37 3.62 2.71
N ASN A 33 24.69 2.75 1.96
CA ASN A 33 24.47 2.91 0.53
C ASN A 33 23.23 3.78 0.25
N VAL A 34 23.38 5.09 0.43
CA VAL A 34 22.30 6.08 0.25
C VAL A 34 21.78 6.14 -1.19
N ARG A 35 22.64 5.88 -2.19
CA ARG A 35 22.22 5.87 -3.60
C ARG A 35 21.29 4.71 -3.92
N LEU A 36 21.61 3.51 -3.44
CA LEU A 36 20.77 2.32 -3.61
C LEU A 36 19.45 2.47 -2.86
N HIS A 37 19.50 2.98 -1.62
CA HIS A 37 18.29 3.31 -0.86
C HIS A 37 17.34 4.22 -1.64
N GLY A 38 17.85 5.32 -2.21
CA GLY A 38 17.04 6.24 -3.02
C GLY A 38 16.42 5.57 -4.26
N ARG A 39 17.19 4.75 -4.99
CA ARG A 39 16.68 4.04 -6.18
C ARG A 39 15.58 3.03 -5.81
N LEU A 40 15.80 2.22 -4.78
CA LEU A 40 14.81 1.24 -4.32
C LEU A 40 13.55 1.92 -3.79
N ASN A 41 13.68 3.03 -3.06
CA ASN A 41 12.54 3.80 -2.58
C ASN A 41 11.71 4.42 -3.70
N ILE A 42 12.32 4.84 -4.82
CA ILE A 42 11.58 5.32 -5.99
C ILE A 42 10.77 4.16 -6.60
N VAL A 43 11.39 2.99 -6.80
CA VAL A 43 10.69 1.81 -7.33
C VAL A 43 9.54 1.41 -6.41
N PHE A 44 9.80 1.31 -5.11
CA PHE A 44 8.80 1.05 -4.08
C PHE A 44 7.64 2.04 -4.13
N PHE A 45 7.94 3.35 -4.20
CA PHE A 45 6.95 4.41 -4.27
C PHE A 45 6.06 4.28 -5.51
N VAL A 46 6.66 4.12 -6.70
CA VAL A 46 5.92 4.01 -7.95
C VAL A 46 5.00 2.79 -7.91
N LEU A 47 5.52 1.61 -7.55
CA LEU A 47 4.72 0.39 -7.46
C LEU A 47 3.56 0.54 -6.45
N THR A 48 3.83 1.12 -5.29
CA THR A 48 2.82 1.31 -4.25
C THR A 48 1.73 2.30 -4.68
N MET A 49 2.12 3.45 -5.24
CA MET A 49 1.15 4.45 -5.72
C MET A 49 0.32 3.91 -6.88
N THR A 50 0.94 3.19 -7.82
CA THR A 50 0.21 2.52 -8.90
C THR A 50 -0.79 1.50 -8.35
N ALA A 51 -0.40 0.67 -7.39
CA ALA A 51 -1.31 -0.29 -6.78
C ALA A 51 -2.51 0.39 -6.08
N VAL A 52 -2.26 1.46 -5.32
CA VAL A 52 -3.32 2.24 -4.65
C VAL A 52 -4.28 2.86 -5.68
N LEU A 53 -3.76 3.50 -6.73
CA LEU A 53 -4.57 4.13 -7.76
C LEU A 53 -5.40 3.12 -8.56
N ILE A 54 -4.80 1.98 -8.93
CA ILE A 54 -5.52 0.90 -9.60
C ILE A 54 -6.64 0.37 -8.70
N PHE A 55 -6.34 0.10 -7.42
CA PHE A 55 -7.35 -0.41 -6.49
C PHE A 55 -8.50 0.57 -6.26
N GLU A 56 -8.20 1.87 -6.10
CA GLU A 56 -9.21 2.93 -5.99
C GLU A 56 -10.07 3.01 -7.25
N ALA A 57 -9.46 2.91 -8.43
CA ALA A 57 -10.19 2.87 -9.69
C ALA A 57 -11.11 1.65 -9.78
N LEU A 58 -10.66 0.46 -9.37
CA LEU A 58 -11.50 -0.74 -9.35
C LEU A 58 -12.69 -0.59 -8.39
N LEU A 59 -12.52 0.09 -7.25
CA LEU A 59 -13.61 0.32 -6.29
C LEU A 59 -14.65 1.34 -6.80
N ARG A 60 -14.21 2.43 -7.43
CA ARG A 60 -15.12 3.53 -7.82
C ARG A 60 -15.59 3.48 -9.27
N ILE A 61 -14.70 3.12 -10.18
CA ILE A 61 -14.97 3.10 -11.63
C ILE A 61 -15.50 1.74 -12.05
N GLY A 62 -15.07 0.66 -11.40
CA GLY A 62 -15.54 -0.70 -11.68
C GLY A 62 -17.07 -0.84 -11.80
N PRO A 63 -17.85 -0.39 -10.80
CA PRO A 63 -19.31 -0.46 -10.85
C PRO A 63 -19.96 0.39 -11.94
N LEU A 64 -19.26 1.40 -12.46
CA LEU A 64 -19.72 2.25 -13.57
C LEU A 64 -19.51 1.57 -14.93
N VAL A 65 -18.46 0.75 -15.04
CA VAL A 65 -18.11 0.03 -16.28
C VAL A 65 -18.96 -1.22 -16.46
N GLU A 66 -19.18 -1.99 -15.39
CA GLU A 66 -20.02 -3.19 -15.41
C GLU A 66 -21.07 -3.12 -14.29
N PRO A 67 -22.32 -2.74 -14.63
CA PRO A 67 -23.41 -2.64 -13.66
C PRO A 67 -23.61 -3.95 -12.90
N GLY A 68 -23.53 -3.88 -11.57
CA GLY A 68 -23.67 -5.04 -10.69
C GLY A 68 -22.37 -5.80 -10.42
N TRP A 69 -21.23 -5.35 -10.92
CA TRP A 69 -19.91 -5.82 -10.49
C TRP A 69 -19.28 -4.86 -9.47
N SER A 70 -18.70 -5.41 -8.40
CA SER A 70 -17.84 -4.68 -7.48
C SER A 70 -16.86 -5.64 -6.81
N VAL A 71 -15.69 -5.13 -6.43
CA VAL A 71 -14.68 -5.90 -5.68
C VAL A 71 -15.26 -6.46 -4.37
N THR A 72 -16.22 -5.75 -3.78
CA THR A 72 -16.86 -6.07 -2.51
C THR A 72 -18.16 -6.86 -2.63
N LYS A 73 -18.52 -7.31 -3.85
CA LYS A 73 -19.77 -8.03 -4.09
C LYS A 73 -19.78 -9.34 -3.32
N GLY A 74 -20.84 -9.56 -2.53
CA GLY A 74 -21.02 -10.77 -1.73
C GLY A 74 -20.20 -10.79 -0.44
N TRP A 75 -19.53 -9.69 -0.07
CA TRP A 75 -18.80 -9.63 1.20
C TRP A 75 -19.75 -9.49 2.38
N THR A 76 -19.39 -10.14 3.49
CA THR A 76 -20.12 -10.08 4.75
C THR A 76 -19.89 -8.74 5.47
N PRO A 77 -20.74 -8.38 6.46
CA PRO A 77 -20.51 -7.20 7.29
C PRO A 77 -19.14 -7.20 8.00
N GLY A 78 -18.64 -8.37 8.41
CA GLY A 78 -17.33 -8.52 9.02
C GLY A 78 -16.18 -8.20 8.05
N GLN A 79 -16.28 -8.64 6.79
CA GLN A 79 -15.31 -8.31 5.75
C GLN A 79 -15.35 -6.82 5.38
N MET A 80 -16.54 -6.20 5.39
CA MET A 80 -16.68 -4.75 5.22
C MET A 80 -16.01 -3.97 6.36
N LEU A 81 -16.15 -4.43 7.61
CA LEU A 81 -15.47 -3.84 8.75
C LEU A 81 -13.95 -3.97 8.62
N ALA A 82 -13.44 -5.15 8.25
CA ALA A 82 -12.01 -5.37 8.01
C ALA A 82 -11.45 -4.40 6.96
N LEU A 83 -12.19 -4.17 5.86
CA LEU A 83 -11.81 -3.19 4.84
C LEU A 83 -11.75 -1.77 5.41
N ARG A 84 -12.74 -1.35 6.19
CA ARG A 84 -12.76 -0.01 6.81
C ARG A 84 -11.56 0.19 7.74
N VAL A 85 -11.25 -0.80 8.57
CA VAL A 85 -10.08 -0.78 9.44
C VAL A 85 -8.78 -0.69 8.63
N HIS A 86 -8.67 -1.46 7.55
CA HIS A 86 -7.52 -1.40 6.65
C HIS A 86 -7.34 -0.02 6.01
N LEU A 87 -8.44 0.61 5.57
CA LEU A 87 -8.44 1.94 4.97
C LEU A 87 -7.95 3.04 5.93
N CYS A 88 -8.15 2.88 7.25
CA CYS A 88 -7.60 3.81 8.25
C CYS A 88 -6.07 3.88 8.22
N PHE A 89 -5.38 2.84 7.73
CA PHE A 89 -3.93 2.85 7.54
C PHE A 89 -3.54 3.29 6.14
N VAL A 90 -4.25 2.81 5.11
CA VAL A 90 -3.93 3.10 3.70
C VAL A 90 -4.13 4.58 3.34
N ILE A 91 -5.22 5.20 3.80
CA ILE A 91 -5.55 6.58 3.42
C ILE A 91 -4.47 7.56 3.91
N PRO A 92 -4.05 7.56 5.20
CA PRO A 92 -2.94 8.39 5.64
C PRO A 92 -1.63 8.04 4.93
N LEU A 93 -1.37 6.76 4.69
CA LEU A 93 -0.15 6.29 4.02
C LEU A 93 -0.02 6.85 2.59
N MET A 94 -1.13 6.98 1.86
CA MET A 94 -1.19 7.59 0.53
C MET A 94 -0.69 9.04 0.53
N LEU A 95 -0.85 9.77 1.63
CA LEU A 95 -0.36 11.15 1.78
C LEU A 95 1.09 11.20 2.27
N VAL A 96 1.45 10.30 3.19
CA VAL A 96 2.80 10.23 3.77
C VAL A 96 3.84 9.81 2.73
N LEU A 97 3.51 8.89 1.84
CA LEU A 97 4.41 8.39 0.79
C LEU A 97 4.95 9.52 -0.14
N PRO A 98 4.09 10.35 -0.78
CA PRO A 98 4.54 11.49 -1.58
C PRO A 98 5.35 12.50 -0.76
N ALA A 99 4.93 12.77 0.49
CA ALA A 99 5.66 13.68 1.38
C ALA A 99 7.07 13.15 1.70
N MET A 100 7.22 11.85 1.93
CA MET A 100 8.50 11.20 2.13
C MET A 100 9.39 11.25 0.89
N LEU A 101 8.84 10.99 -0.30
CA LEU A 101 9.60 11.10 -1.56
C LEU A 101 10.10 12.53 -1.74
N PHE A 102 9.23 13.53 -1.60
CA PHE A 102 9.56 14.94 -1.74
C PHE A 102 10.65 15.39 -0.74
N THR A 103 10.47 15.07 0.54
CA THR A 103 11.44 15.43 1.59
C THR A 103 12.77 14.68 1.43
N GLY A 104 12.74 13.43 0.95
CA GLY A 104 13.93 12.64 0.64
C GLY A 104 14.74 13.22 -0.51
N LEU A 105 14.08 13.61 -1.61
CA LEU A 105 14.73 14.25 -2.77
C LEU A 105 15.36 15.60 -2.39
N ARG A 106 14.71 16.38 -1.52
CA ARG A 106 15.25 17.65 -1.00
C ARG A 106 16.28 17.50 0.11
N ARG A 107 16.57 16.27 0.56
CA ARG A 107 17.49 15.96 1.68
C ARG A 107 17.10 16.63 3.00
N TRP A 108 15.80 16.84 3.23
CA TRP A 108 15.26 17.48 4.44
C TRP A 108 15.18 16.48 5.61
N ARG A 109 16.34 16.05 6.10
CA ARG A 109 16.47 14.96 7.09
C ARG A 109 15.64 15.16 8.35
N ARG A 110 15.53 16.40 8.85
CA ARG A 110 14.75 16.73 10.06
C ARG A 110 13.25 16.44 9.92
N VAL A 111 12.71 16.53 8.70
CA VAL A 111 11.30 16.23 8.41
C VAL A 111 11.13 14.79 7.94
N HIS A 112 12.08 14.31 7.14
CA HIS A 112 12.03 12.96 6.57
C HIS A 112 12.06 11.86 7.64
N LEU A 113 12.85 12.04 8.71
CA LEU A 113 12.94 11.03 9.78
C LEU A 113 11.62 10.85 10.56
N PRO A 114 10.95 11.91 11.07
CA PRO A 114 9.62 11.77 11.64
C PRO A 114 8.61 11.14 10.68
N LEU A 115 8.62 11.55 9.40
CA LEU A 115 7.74 10.95 8.39
C LEU A 115 8.02 9.45 8.18
N ALA A 116 9.29 9.03 8.23
CA ALA A 116 9.67 7.62 8.12
C ALA A 116 9.15 6.79 9.31
N VAL A 117 9.12 7.35 10.52
CA VAL A 117 8.54 6.69 11.69
C VAL A 117 7.03 6.54 11.53
N ILE A 118 6.33 7.62 11.17
CA ILE A 118 4.88 7.60 10.92
C ILE A 118 4.55 6.59 9.82
N PHE A 119 5.28 6.65 8.71
CA PHE A 119 5.18 5.71 7.60
C PHE A 119 5.34 4.26 8.08
N SER A 120 6.35 3.97 8.91
CA SER A 120 6.60 2.61 9.39
C SER A 120 5.43 2.05 10.21
N ILE A 121 4.85 2.87 11.10
CA ILE A 121 3.67 2.50 11.89
C ILE A 121 2.48 2.22 10.97
N LEU A 122 2.20 3.13 10.04
CA LEU A 122 1.09 2.99 9.10
C LEU A 122 1.28 1.79 8.16
N TRP A 123 2.51 1.56 7.69
CA TRP A 123 2.86 0.44 6.80
C TRP A 123 2.64 -0.90 7.49
N VAL A 124 3.10 -1.05 8.74
CA VAL A 124 2.89 -2.27 9.52
C VAL A 124 1.41 -2.51 9.77
N GLY A 125 0.65 -1.47 10.17
CA GLY A 125 -0.79 -1.58 10.35
C GLY A 125 -1.52 -1.99 9.06
N MET A 126 -1.14 -1.39 7.93
CA MET A 126 -1.65 -1.74 6.59
C MET A 126 -1.33 -3.19 6.23
N LEU A 127 -0.10 -3.64 6.48
CA LEU A 127 0.33 -5.00 6.16
C LEU A 127 -0.42 -6.04 7.00
N VAL A 128 -0.53 -5.81 8.31
CA VAL A 128 -1.26 -6.70 9.24
C VAL A 128 -2.73 -6.80 8.86
N THR A 129 -3.38 -5.66 8.61
CA THR A 129 -4.81 -5.63 8.27
C THR A 129 -5.09 -6.11 6.85
N GLY A 130 -4.21 -5.79 5.89
CA GLY A 130 -4.36 -6.16 4.48
C GLY A 130 -4.12 -7.64 4.24
N ILE A 131 -2.97 -8.17 4.69
CA ILE A 131 -2.64 -9.58 4.52
C ILE A 131 -3.47 -10.46 5.45
N GLY A 132 -3.67 -10.03 6.70
CA GLY A 132 -4.31 -10.84 7.74
C GLY A 132 -5.84 -10.82 7.72
N LEU A 133 -6.49 -9.68 7.47
CA LEU A 133 -7.93 -9.53 7.66
C LEU A 133 -8.74 -9.54 6.35
N LEU A 134 -8.17 -9.08 5.23
CA LEU A 134 -8.93 -9.04 3.98
C LEU A 134 -9.15 -10.46 3.42
N PRO A 135 -10.34 -10.77 2.91
CA PRO A 135 -10.64 -12.12 2.46
C PRO A 135 -10.02 -12.38 1.08
N HIS A 136 -9.54 -13.60 0.87
CA HIS A 136 -8.94 -14.05 -0.39
C HIS A 136 -9.55 -15.38 -0.88
N ALA A 137 -10.64 -15.79 -0.21
CA ALA A 137 -11.46 -16.93 -0.54
C ALA A 137 -12.91 -16.61 -0.07
N PRO A 138 -13.93 -17.16 -0.74
CA PRO A 138 -15.34 -16.97 -0.41
C PRO A 138 -15.74 -17.46 0.98
#